data_AF-A0ABD5N3Y1-F1
#
_entry.id   AF-A0ABD5N3Y1-F1
#
_cell.length_a   1.000
_cell.length_b   1.000
_cell.length_c   1.000
_cell.angle_alpha   90.00
_cell.angle_beta   90.00
_cell.angle_gamma   90.00
#
_symmetry.space_group_name_H-M   'P 1'
#
loop_
_entity.id
_entity.type
_entity.pdbx_description
1 polymer ?
#
loop_
_entity_poly.entity_id
_entity_poly.type
_entity_poly.pdbx_seq_one_letter_code
_entity_poly.pdbx_strand_id
1 'polypeptide(L)'
;MKDVTKIFEKADSRLIKAVLGGGGVVLGTKVENFSGVLAEDKAYAEILAKKVEGQTGVKGYISTDELPAYGISRAEKELVKAEFGAKENDVVILVVDDAEKAKKALNLIEKEIAARIG
;
A
#
# COMPACT_ATOMS: atom_id res chain seq x y z
N MET A 1 -0.69 9.47 -5.51
CA MET A 1 0.60 8.76 -5.31
C MET A 1 1.66 9.63 -4.67
N LYS A 2 2.43 9.10 -3.70
CA LYS A 2 3.56 9.76 -3.01
C LYS A 2 4.61 8.75 -2.56
N ASP A 3 5.87 9.16 -2.48
CA ASP A 3 6.96 8.37 -1.89
C ASP A 3 7.01 8.59 -0.37
N VAL A 4 6.93 7.50 0.38
CA VAL A 4 6.93 7.48 1.84
C VAL A 4 8.07 6.62 2.43
N THR A 5 9.08 6.31 1.61
CA THR A 5 10.23 5.49 1.99
C THR A 5 10.88 5.96 3.29
N LYS A 6 10.98 7.28 3.50
CA LYS A 6 11.58 7.89 4.70
C LYS A 6 10.90 7.50 6.00
N ILE A 7 9.59 7.20 5.98
CA ILE A 7 8.85 6.76 7.17
C ILE A 7 9.37 5.40 7.66
N PHE A 8 9.85 4.57 6.74
CA PHE A 8 10.21 3.18 7.01
C PHE A 8 11.71 2.92 7.11
N GLU A 9 12.57 3.94 7.06
CA GLU A 9 14.02 3.80 7.19
C GLU A 9 14.44 3.13 8.52
N LYS A 10 13.61 3.29 9.56
CA LYS A 10 13.82 2.69 10.90
C LYS A 10 12.78 1.62 11.25
N ALA A 11 11.87 1.28 10.32
CA ALA A 11 10.81 0.32 10.59
C ALA A 11 11.38 -1.09 10.75
N ASP A 12 10.82 -1.90 11.64
CA ASP A 12 11.29 -3.26 11.91
C ASP A 12 10.82 -4.32 10.91
N SER A 13 10.05 -3.90 9.90
CA SER A 13 9.58 -4.76 8.83
C SER A 13 10.73 -5.37 8.04
N ARG A 14 10.91 -6.69 8.16
CA ARG A 14 11.89 -7.45 7.37
C ARG A 14 11.63 -7.32 5.86
N LEU A 15 10.35 -7.26 5.47
CA LEU A 15 9.94 -7.09 4.08
C LEU A 15 10.43 -5.75 3.54
N ILE A 16 10.12 -4.65 4.23
CA ILE A 16 10.52 -3.31 3.79
C ILE A 16 12.05 -3.19 3.80
N LYS A 17 12.73 -3.60 4.88
CA LYS A 17 14.20 -3.55 4.96
C LYS A 17 14.86 -4.28 3.78
N ALA A 18 14.35 -5.45 3.39
CA ALA A 18 14.90 -6.22 2.28
C ALA A 18 14.78 -5.48 0.95
N VAL A 19 13.62 -4.88 0.66
CA VAL A 19 13.39 -4.13 -0.58
C VAL A 19 14.21 -2.84 -0.61
N LEU A 20 14.24 -2.07 0.49
CA LEU A 20 15.03 -0.83 0.58
C LEU A 20 16.53 -1.10 0.49
N GLY A 21 17.03 -2.19 1.09
CA GLY A 21 18.42 -2.61 0.98
C GLY A 21 18.85 -2.95 -0.46
N GLY A 22 17.89 -3.29 -1.33
CA GLY A 22 18.10 -3.49 -2.77
C GLY A 22 17.92 -2.24 -3.63
N GLY A 23 17.73 -1.06 -3.02
CA GLY A 23 17.45 0.19 -3.74
C GLY A 23 15.99 0.39 -4.17
N GLY A 24 15.07 -0.44 -3.65
CA GLY A 24 13.63 -0.25 -3.83
C GLY A 24 13.09 0.91 -2.99
N VAL A 25 11.79 1.15 -3.12
CA VAL A 25 11.08 2.28 -2.49
C VAL A 25 9.76 1.83 -1.87
N VAL A 26 9.20 2.66 -1.00
CA VAL A 26 7.80 2.54 -0.55
C VAL A 26 7.00 3.67 -1.16
N LEU A 27 6.14 3.34 -2.12
CA LEU A 27 5.17 4.29 -2.67
C LEU A 27 3.80 4.02 -2.08
N GLY A 28 3.00 5.08 -1.95
CA GLY A 28 1.63 4.96 -1.47
C GLY A 28 0.64 5.81 -2.25
N THR A 29 -0.63 5.47 -2.12
CA THR A 29 -1.74 6.31 -2.56
C THR A 29 -2.91 6.26 -1.59
N LYS A 30 -3.62 7.39 -1.47
CA LYS A 30 -4.82 7.51 -0.63
C LYS A 30 -6.04 7.20 -1.46
N VAL A 31 -6.95 6.40 -0.92
CA VAL A 31 -8.29 6.17 -1.47
C VAL A 31 -9.31 6.68 -0.46
N GLU A 32 -10.14 7.61 -0.89
CA GLU A 32 -11.13 8.25 -0.04
C GLU A 32 -12.34 7.34 0.20
N ASN A 33 -12.88 7.36 1.43
CA ASN A 33 -14.06 6.57 1.82
C ASN A 33 -13.97 5.06 1.52
N PHE A 34 -12.75 4.50 1.57
CA PHE A 34 -12.48 3.09 1.25
C PHE A 34 -11.82 2.33 2.40
N SER A 35 -11.79 2.93 3.60
CA SER A 35 -11.39 2.25 4.83
C SER A 35 -12.30 1.05 5.12
N GLY A 36 -11.70 -0.06 5.54
CA GLY A 36 -12.38 -1.30 5.91
C GLY A 36 -12.73 -2.20 4.73
N VAL A 37 -12.87 -1.66 3.52
CA VAL A 37 -13.37 -2.42 2.36
C VAL A 37 -12.46 -3.59 1.99
N LEU A 38 -11.15 -3.37 1.94
CA LEU A 38 -10.18 -4.43 1.62
C LEU A 38 -10.05 -5.47 2.75
N ALA A 39 -10.29 -5.07 4.00
CA ALA A 39 -10.25 -5.96 5.14
C ALA A 39 -11.51 -6.83 5.25
N GLU A 40 -12.68 -6.28 4.88
CA GLU A 40 -13.97 -6.96 4.90
C GLU A 40 -14.19 -7.85 3.66
N ASP A 41 -13.95 -7.33 2.46
CA ASP A 41 -14.10 -8.06 1.20
C ASP A 41 -12.79 -8.75 0.79
N LYS A 42 -12.47 -9.85 1.50
CA LYS A 42 -11.26 -10.65 1.24
C LYS A 42 -11.19 -11.19 -0.19
N ALA A 43 -12.34 -11.53 -0.79
CA ALA A 43 -12.39 -12.03 -2.16
C ALA A 43 -11.93 -10.96 -3.15
N TYR A 44 -12.40 -9.72 -2.98
CA TYR A 44 -11.93 -8.60 -3.78
C TYR A 44 -10.45 -8.29 -3.54
N ALA A 45 -10.00 -8.27 -2.27
CA ALA A 45 -8.61 -8.03 -1.94
C ALA A 45 -7.67 -9.05 -2.61
N GLU A 46 -8.03 -10.34 -2.61
CA GLU A 46 -7.29 -11.42 -3.28
C GLU A 46 -7.27 -11.27 -4.81
N ILE A 47 -8.42 -10.94 -5.43
CA ILE A 47 -8.50 -10.69 -6.88
C ILE A 47 -7.61 -9.51 -7.27
N LEU A 48 -7.65 -8.43 -6.49
CA LEU A 48 -6.83 -7.24 -6.72
C LEU A 48 -5.34 -7.59 -6.58
N ALA A 49 -4.95 -8.33 -5.54
CA ALA A 49 -3.56 -8.75 -5.34
C ALA A 49 -3.05 -9.61 -6.51
N LYS A 50 -3.85 -10.60 -6.96
CA LYS A 50 -3.50 -11.43 -8.13
C LYS A 50 -3.36 -10.62 -9.41
N LYS A 51 -4.22 -9.62 -9.63
CA LYS A 51 -4.11 -8.71 -10.79
C LYS A 51 -2.83 -7.87 -10.70
N VAL A 52 -2.51 -7.32 -9.54
CA VAL A 52 -1.28 -6.56 -9.30
C VAL A 52 -0.06 -7.41 -9.60
N GLU A 53 0.00 -8.62 -9.04
CA GLU A 53 1.10 -9.56 -9.30
C GLU A 53 1.22 -9.92 -10.78
N GLY A 54 0.12 -10.35 -11.40
CA GLY A 54 0.13 -10.80 -12.79
C GLY A 54 0.45 -9.71 -13.82
N GLN A 55 0.11 -8.44 -13.55
CA GLN A 55 0.29 -7.35 -14.52
C GLN A 55 1.51 -6.47 -14.26
N THR A 56 2.03 -6.47 -13.03
CA THR A 56 3.13 -5.55 -12.64
C THR A 56 4.36 -6.27 -12.13
N GLY A 57 4.24 -7.55 -11.77
CA GLY A 57 5.32 -8.34 -11.17
C GLY A 57 5.59 -8.00 -9.71
N VAL A 58 4.82 -7.09 -9.10
CA VAL A 58 4.86 -6.80 -7.66
C VAL A 58 4.08 -7.87 -6.91
N LYS A 59 4.67 -8.48 -5.88
CA LYS A 59 4.04 -9.58 -5.14
C LYS A 59 2.73 -9.23 -4.41
N GLY A 60 2.45 -7.95 -4.20
CA GLY A 60 1.23 -7.49 -3.55
C GLY A 60 1.30 -6.03 -3.12
N TYR A 61 0.36 -5.63 -2.28
CA TYR A 61 0.27 -4.31 -1.67
C TYR A 61 -0.04 -4.46 -0.18
N ILE A 62 0.09 -3.37 0.57
CA ILE A 62 -0.25 -3.30 1.99
C ILE A 62 -1.27 -2.19 2.15
N SER A 63 -2.41 -2.48 2.77
CA SER A 63 -3.37 -1.44 3.15
C SER A 63 -3.14 -0.98 4.59
N THR A 64 -3.42 0.29 4.90
CA THR A 64 -3.37 0.77 6.29
C THR A 64 -4.37 0.06 7.19
N ASP A 65 -5.42 -0.55 6.65
CA ASP A 65 -6.43 -1.27 7.41
C ASP A 65 -5.89 -2.56 8.02
N GLU A 66 -4.93 -3.19 7.34
CA GLU A 66 -4.23 -4.39 7.84
C GLU A 66 -3.19 -4.06 8.92
N LEU A 67 -2.87 -2.78 9.15
CA LEU A 67 -1.84 -2.37 10.10
C LEU A 67 -2.39 -2.19 11.53
N PRO A 68 -1.65 -2.61 12.57
CA PRO A 68 -0.25 -3.06 12.53
C PRO A 68 -0.06 -4.52 12.07
N ALA A 69 0.80 -4.74 11.08
CA ALA A 69 1.17 -6.05 10.54
C ALA A 69 2.50 -5.93 9.77
N TYR A 70 3.07 -7.07 9.35
CA TYR A 70 4.30 -7.10 8.54
C TYR A 70 5.53 -6.44 9.19
N GLY A 71 5.53 -6.28 10.51
CA GLY A 71 6.56 -5.53 11.24
C GLY A 71 6.45 -4.01 11.10
N ILE A 72 5.30 -3.51 10.63
CA ILE A 72 4.95 -2.09 10.57
C ILE A 72 4.15 -1.74 11.83
N SER A 73 4.62 -0.72 12.56
CA SER A 73 4.03 -0.31 13.83
C SER A 73 2.78 0.55 13.65
N ARG A 74 2.00 0.70 14.73
CA ARG A 74 0.88 1.67 14.74
C ARG A 74 1.38 3.10 14.54
N ALA A 75 2.54 3.45 15.09
CA ALA A 75 3.12 4.78 14.89
C ALA A 75 3.46 5.04 13.41
N GLU A 76 4.02 4.05 12.71
CA GLU A 76 4.27 4.15 11.27
C GLU A 76 2.98 4.26 10.46
N LYS A 77 1.93 3.51 10.82
CA LYS A 77 0.59 3.68 10.23
C LYS A 77 0.09 5.11 10.36
N GLU A 78 0.16 5.70 11.56
CA GLU A 78 -0.30 7.07 11.78
C GLU A 78 0.53 8.09 10.99
N LEU A 79 1.86 7.91 10.90
CA LEU A 79 2.72 8.76 10.07
C LEU A 79 2.35 8.67 8.59
N VAL A 80 2.09 7.47 8.08
CA VAL A 80 1.61 7.29 6.71
C VAL A 80 0.27 8.00 6.52
N LYS A 81 -0.72 7.78 7.39
CA LYS A 81 -2.02 8.46 7.27
C LYS A 81 -1.87 9.98 7.31
N ALA A 82 -1.00 10.52 8.16
CA ALA A 82 -0.70 11.95 8.24
C ALA A 82 -0.06 12.48 6.94
N GLU A 83 0.90 11.75 6.37
CA GLU A 83 1.62 12.13 5.15
C GLU A 83 0.71 12.24 3.91
N PHE A 84 -0.41 11.51 3.92
CA PHE A 84 -1.47 11.53 2.91
C PHE A 84 -2.69 12.39 3.29
N GLY A 85 -2.75 12.94 4.51
CA GLY A 85 -3.93 13.62 5.03
C GLY A 85 -5.17 12.71 5.05
N ALA A 86 -4.97 11.41 5.28
CA ALA A 86 -6.03 10.41 5.28
C ALA A 86 -6.90 10.53 6.53
N LYS A 87 -8.22 10.67 6.34
CA LYS A 87 -9.21 10.72 7.40
C LYS A 87 -9.52 9.31 7.94
N GLU A 88 -10.44 9.22 8.89
CA GLU A 88 -10.88 7.95 9.48
C GLU A 88 -11.41 6.98 8.42
N ASN A 89 -12.24 7.47 7.49
CA ASN A 89 -12.85 6.66 6.43
C ASN A 89 -11.94 6.43 5.21
N ASP A 90 -10.73 6.98 5.21
CA ASP A 90 -9.77 6.83 4.10
C ASP A 90 -8.79 5.69 4.39
N VAL A 91 -8.37 5.01 3.33
CA VAL A 91 -7.30 4.00 3.39
C VAL A 91 -6.10 4.48 2.56
N VAL A 92 -4.90 4.17 3.02
CA VAL A 92 -3.68 4.32 2.21
C VAL A 92 -3.23 2.93 1.80
N ILE A 93 -2.98 2.77 0.50
CA ILE A 93 -2.42 1.55 -0.08
C ILE A 93 -0.96 1.81 -0.39
N LEU A 94 -0.08 0.93 0.08
CA LEU A 94 1.36 0.98 -0.06
C LEU A 94 1.83 -0.15 -0.96
N VAL A 95 2.82 0.15 -1.79
CA VAL A 95 3.56 -0.84 -2.58
C VAL A 95 5.05 -0.69 -2.28
N VAL A 96 5.69 -1.82 -1.98
CA VAL A 96 7.09 -1.91 -1.59
C VAL A 96 7.83 -2.75 -2.63
N ASP A 97 8.42 -2.09 -3.62
CA ASP A 97 9.15 -2.74 -4.71
C ASP A 97 10.10 -1.71 -5.38
N ASP A 98 10.67 -2.06 -6.53
CA ASP A 98 11.33 -1.07 -7.37
C ASP A 98 10.37 0.06 -7.79
N ALA A 99 10.92 1.25 -8.02
CA ALA A 99 10.12 2.45 -8.21
C ALA A 99 9.22 2.39 -9.45
N GLU A 100 9.61 1.70 -10.52
CA GLU A 100 8.80 1.59 -11.73
C GLU A 100 7.64 0.61 -11.56
N LYS A 101 7.90 -0.56 -10.98
CA LYS A 101 6.87 -1.55 -10.67
C LYS A 101 5.91 -1.03 -9.61
N ALA A 102 6.40 -0.37 -8.56
CA ALA A 102 5.56 0.23 -7.54
C ALA A 102 4.60 1.29 -8.13
N LYS A 103 5.08 2.13 -9.05
CA LYS A 103 4.22 3.08 -9.79
C LYS A 103 3.16 2.36 -10.63
N LYS A 104 3.56 1.34 -11.40
CA LYS A 104 2.63 0.55 -12.23
C LYS A 104 1.55 -0.13 -11.38
N ALA A 105 1.94 -0.71 -10.25
CA ALA A 105 1.03 -1.36 -9.30
C ALA A 105 0.03 -0.37 -8.73
N LEU A 106 0.48 0.79 -8.24
CA LEU A 106 -0.42 1.80 -7.69
C LEU A 106 -1.39 2.35 -8.75
N ASN A 107 -0.93 2.60 -9.98
CA ASN A 107 -1.82 3.03 -11.07
C ASN A 107 -2.89 1.98 -11.38
N LEU A 108 -2.54 0.69 -11.38
CA LEU A 108 -3.50 -0.39 -11.56
C LEU A 108 -4.50 -0.46 -10.41
N ILE A 109 -4.02 -0.35 -9.17
CA ILE A 109 -4.86 -0.35 -7.97
C ILE A 109 -5.87 0.81 -8.00
N GLU A 110 -5.40 2.03 -8.29
CA GLU A 110 -6.26 3.21 -8.42
C GLU A 110 -7.35 2.99 -9.48
N LYS A 111 -6.99 2.42 -10.64
CA LYS A 111 -7.94 2.10 -11.71
C LYS A 111 -8.99 1.05 -11.28
N GLU A 112 -8.55 -0.04 -10.66
CA GLU A 112 -9.43 -1.14 -10.24
C GLU A 112 -10.37 -0.74 -9.11
N ILE A 113 -9.92 0.14 -8.20
CA ILE A 113 -10.77 0.68 -7.15
C ILE A 113 -11.74 1.71 -7.72
N ALA A 114 -11.29 2.60 -8.61
CA ALA A 114 -12.17 3.56 -9.29
C ALA A 114 -13.32 2.87 -10.04
N ALA A 115 -13.05 1.74 -10.71
CA ALA A 115 -14.05 0.95 -11.41
C ALA A 115 -15.05 0.22 -10.49
N ARG A 116 -14.75 0.13 -9.19
CA ARG A 116 -15.65 -0.47 -8.18
C ARG A 116 -16.58 0.57 -7.55
N ILE A 117 -16.09 1.80 -7.36
CA ILE A 117 -16.82 2.88 -6.67
C ILE A 117 -17.63 3.76 -7.62
N GLY A 118 -17.34 3.74 -8.93
CA GLY A 118 -18.10 4.42 -9.98
C GLY A 118 -19.08 3.49 -10.67
#